data_AF-A0A016TYV1-F1
#
_entry.id   AF-A0A016TYV1-F1
#
_cell.length_a   1.000
_cell.length_b   1.000
_cell.length_c   1.000
_cell.angle_alpha   90.00
_cell.angle_beta   90.00
_cell.angle_gamma   90.00
#
_symmetry.space_group_name_H-M   'P 1'
#
loop_
_entity.id
_entity.type
_entity.pdbx_description
1 polymer ?
#
loop_
_entity_poly.entity_id
_entity_poly.type
_entity_poly.pdbx_seq_one_letter_code
_entity_poly.pdbx_strand_id
1 'polypeptide(L)'
;MVASCVVADQLKELFERCSTIEELPHSFDDTLVDNLIDNIDLSDDRLTDFIKSSFSTANFETAASVVVSLLLRLYAKLCKTLPDNDVDVGDQLVRTEVLLEQNRPARVLSDLFTLYITCYRCRQQCEWENVVFWAVSQLPNEGLSIFVRKLIEDFMCLTEDEGVVQLFLPSVAELFCCTDSTLVMNGTARVLLKFADRLNPDQIGLIIDTVQAGDLLGDSVYQLAARVRPSMGLFDDLSLARWRNETARCQTIMKLIQQPPTRCDVSDLIGAVLLSPCVKLSSFVDVIELLNDAELEEYLTSMCRFLTDRRRAPLSDLQRMISKLSGRLDISALPKVLESCFSRLLESPCLLEELCKSYGSDCLDHPAMADIRDRLAVEITKAVSHSDWEIRDTVVEIAAAVPCFRPMLGPLTPLVRFDPSPYVRAAALRCLILDAKYHLDELPQLCETVVLLDADAEPRLVAIRYLQSTLASNLHHAFRILPKAIEDTDDEVRRIMIDMCSTLLVVEEYAADTAKELQEWTEDAEVGAAVRAVLGEPAVDRPDPVEHILTDMMNALRIHFEDTIDCY
;
A
#
# COMPACT_ATOMS: atom_id res chain seq x y z
N MET A 1 -0.53 10.96 -36.86
CA MET A 1 0.10 12.20 -36.34
C MET A 1 -0.76 13.44 -36.65
N VAL A 2 -2.04 13.48 -36.25
CA VAL A 2 -2.93 14.67 -36.43
C VAL A 2 -3.74 14.99 -35.14
N ALA A 3 -3.46 14.33 -34.00
CA ALA A 3 -4.25 14.50 -32.76
C ALA A 3 -3.77 15.65 -31.85
N SER A 4 -2.52 16.12 -31.97
CA SER A 4 -1.90 16.96 -30.92
C SER A 4 -2.43 18.41 -30.86
N CYS A 5 -3.12 18.90 -31.91
CA CYS A 5 -3.63 20.28 -31.94
C CYS A 5 -4.85 20.51 -31.02
N VAL A 6 -5.58 19.45 -30.64
CA VAL A 6 -6.88 19.58 -29.97
C VAL A 6 -6.73 19.79 -28.47
N VAL A 7 -5.74 19.15 -27.83
CA VAL A 7 -5.57 19.15 -26.36
C VAL A 7 -5.23 20.54 -25.81
N ALA A 8 -4.32 21.27 -26.44
CA ALA A 8 -3.94 22.62 -26.00
C ALA A 8 -5.12 23.61 -26.11
N ASP A 9 -5.92 23.50 -27.17
CA ASP A 9 -7.11 24.34 -27.37
C ASP A 9 -8.21 24.00 -26.34
N GLN A 10 -8.42 22.72 -26.04
CA GLN A 10 -9.36 22.26 -25.01
C GLN A 10 -8.95 22.70 -23.60
N LEU A 11 -7.65 22.67 -23.27
CA LEU A 11 -7.14 23.17 -21.99
C LEU A 11 -7.36 24.67 -21.84
N LYS A 12 -7.17 25.43 -22.92
CA LYS A 12 -7.46 26.86 -22.92
C LYS A 12 -8.94 27.12 -22.65
N GLU A 13 -9.84 26.37 -23.29
CA GLU A 13 -11.28 26.49 -23.05
C GLU A 13 -11.65 26.10 -21.60
N LEU A 14 -11.01 25.07 -21.05
CA LEU A 14 -11.17 24.67 -19.64
C LEU A 14 -10.75 25.80 -18.69
N PHE A 15 -9.60 26.44 -18.94
CA PHE A 15 -9.10 27.55 -18.12
C PHE A 15 -10.03 28.77 -18.16
N GLU A 16 -10.59 29.08 -19.34
CA GLU A 16 -11.58 30.14 -19.50
C GLU A 16 -12.87 29.83 -18.70
N ARG A 17 -13.33 28.57 -18.67
CA ARG A 17 -14.50 28.18 -17.86
C ARG A 17 -14.24 28.20 -16.37
N CYS A 18 -13.02 27.87 -15.94
CA CYS A 18 -12.65 27.85 -14.54
C CYS A 18 -12.26 29.24 -13.99
N SER A 19 -12.21 30.28 -14.83
CA SER A 19 -11.59 31.58 -14.48
C SER A 19 -12.21 32.30 -13.28
N THR A 20 -13.44 31.94 -12.89
CA THR A 20 -14.16 32.52 -11.75
C THR A 20 -14.49 31.50 -10.64
N ILE A 21 -13.97 30.27 -10.74
CA ILE A 21 -14.32 29.17 -9.85
C ILE A 21 -13.27 29.05 -8.74
N GLU A 22 -13.68 29.27 -7.49
CA GLU A 22 -12.82 29.10 -6.32
C GLU A 22 -12.75 27.64 -5.85
N GLU A 23 -13.87 26.91 -5.89
CA GLU A 23 -13.94 25.49 -5.53
C GLU A 23 -14.75 24.73 -6.58
N LEU A 24 -14.32 23.51 -6.92
CA LEU A 24 -15.06 22.64 -7.83
C LEU A 24 -16.39 22.23 -7.17
N PRO A 25 -17.50 22.14 -7.95
CA PRO A 25 -18.78 21.75 -7.39
C PRO A 25 -18.73 20.29 -6.89
N HIS A 26 -19.52 19.97 -5.86
CA HIS A 26 -19.55 18.61 -5.28
C HIS A 26 -19.93 17.49 -6.26
N SER A 27 -20.57 17.84 -7.39
CA SER A 27 -20.92 16.92 -8.47
C SER A 27 -19.75 16.66 -9.45
N PHE A 28 -18.65 17.40 -9.33
CA PHE A 28 -17.46 17.21 -10.14
C PHE A 28 -16.64 16.02 -9.61
N ASP A 29 -16.26 15.12 -10.52
CA ASP A 29 -15.35 14.03 -10.18
C ASP A 29 -13.90 14.55 -10.14
N ASP A 30 -13.40 14.79 -8.92
CA ASP A 30 -12.04 15.29 -8.67
C ASP A 30 -10.95 14.38 -9.28
N THR A 31 -11.23 13.09 -9.51
CA THR A 31 -10.26 12.17 -10.12
C THR A 31 -9.94 12.53 -11.57
N LEU A 32 -10.83 13.27 -12.25
CA LEU A 32 -10.59 13.74 -13.61
C LEU A 32 -9.38 14.68 -13.69
N VAL A 33 -9.13 15.50 -12.66
CA VAL A 33 -7.96 16.37 -12.64
C VAL A 33 -6.69 15.54 -12.52
N ASP A 34 -6.65 14.55 -11.62
CA ASP A 34 -5.50 13.67 -11.45
C ASP A 34 -5.24 12.87 -12.74
N ASN A 35 -6.29 12.29 -13.34
CA ASN A 35 -6.20 11.58 -14.61
C ASN A 35 -5.71 12.48 -15.75
N LEU A 36 -6.16 13.73 -15.83
CA LEU A 36 -5.68 14.69 -16.83
C LEU A 36 -4.18 14.94 -16.64
N ILE A 37 -3.77 15.27 -15.40
CA ILE A 37 -2.36 15.55 -15.10
C ILE A 37 -1.50 14.34 -15.40
N ASP A 38 -1.93 13.10 -15.12
CA ASP A 38 -1.13 11.90 -15.36
C ASP A 38 -1.01 11.56 -16.85
N ASN A 39 -2.09 11.69 -17.62
CA ASN A 39 -2.13 11.27 -19.02
C ASN A 39 -1.63 12.33 -20.02
N ILE A 40 -1.50 13.60 -19.61
CA ILE A 40 -1.06 14.65 -20.53
C ILE A 40 0.36 14.39 -21.06
N ASP A 41 0.54 14.40 -22.38
CA ASP A 41 1.85 14.20 -23.03
C ASP A 41 2.54 15.54 -23.29
N LEU A 42 3.69 15.75 -22.63
CA LEU A 42 4.50 16.96 -22.76
C LEU A 42 5.49 16.91 -23.94
N SER A 43 5.39 15.91 -24.82
CA SER A 43 6.15 15.88 -26.08
C SER A 43 5.65 16.91 -27.10
N ASP A 44 4.46 17.50 -26.90
CA ASP A 44 3.92 18.56 -27.76
C ASP A 44 4.45 19.95 -27.35
N ASP A 45 5.21 20.56 -28.27
CA ASP A 45 5.76 21.91 -28.13
C ASP A 45 4.68 22.97 -27.88
N ARG A 46 3.52 22.89 -28.54
CA ARG A 46 2.42 23.87 -28.38
C ARG A 46 1.80 23.81 -26.99
N LEU A 47 1.63 22.60 -26.47
CA LEU A 47 1.12 22.40 -25.13
C LEU A 47 2.12 22.93 -24.09
N THR A 48 3.40 22.61 -24.28
CA THR A 48 4.48 23.14 -23.42
C THR A 48 4.52 24.67 -23.45
N ASP A 49 4.42 25.28 -24.63
CA ASP A 49 4.37 26.73 -24.80
C ASP A 49 3.12 27.34 -24.15
N PHE A 50 1.96 26.69 -24.26
CA PHE A 50 0.73 27.10 -23.59
C PHE A 50 0.90 27.09 -22.07
N ILE A 51 1.46 26.03 -21.49
CA ILE A 51 1.67 25.92 -20.04
C ILE A 51 2.65 27.01 -19.56
N LYS A 52 3.78 27.19 -20.24
CA LYS A 52 4.78 28.23 -19.90
C LYS A 52 4.19 29.62 -19.99
N SER A 53 3.53 29.94 -21.10
CA SER A 53 2.93 31.27 -21.31
C SER A 53 1.80 31.55 -20.32
N SER A 54 0.92 30.57 -20.05
CA SER A 54 -0.17 30.72 -19.07
C SER A 54 0.38 30.92 -17.66
N PHE A 55 1.39 30.17 -17.24
CA PHE A 55 2.02 30.36 -15.94
C PHE A 55 2.73 31.73 -15.83
N SER A 56 3.49 32.10 -16.87
CA SER A 56 4.23 33.38 -16.90
C SER A 56 3.32 34.61 -16.98
N THR A 57 2.09 34.49 -17.46
CA THR A 57 1.15 35.61 -17.57
C THR A 57 0.10 35.64 -16.46
N ALA A 58 0.01 34.56 -15.67
CA ALA A 58 -0.95 34.46 -14.58
C ALA A 58 -0.75 35.54 -13.51
N ASN A 59 -1.87 36.12 -13.08
CA ASN A 59 -1.92 36.97 -11.89
C ASN A 59 -2.38 36.14 -10.69
N PHE A 60 -1.42 35.60 -9.93
CA PHE A 60 -1.69 34.77 -8.75
C PHE A 60 -2.39 35.51 -7.59
N GLU A 61 -2.46 36.84 -7.61
CA GLU A 61 -3.24 37.60 -6.63
C GLU A 61 -4.74 37.51 -6.90
N THR A 62 -5.14 37.52 -8.17
CA THR A 62 -6.55 37.70 -8.57
C THR A 62 -7.16 36.50 -9.29
N ALA A 63 -6.34 35.55 -9.77
CA ALA A 63 -6.85 34.36 -10.46
C ALA A 63 -7.62 33.46 -9.50
N ALA A 64 -8.70 32.84 -9.97
CA ALA A 64 -9.52 31.94 -9.16
C ALA A 64 -8.77 30.65 -8.78
N SER A 65 -9.09 30.09 -7.61
CA SER A 65 -8.31 29.00 -7.00
C SER A 65 -8.24 27.72 -7.83
N VAL A 66 -9.29 27.36 -8.58
CA VAL A 66 -9.25 26.18 -9.47
C VAL A 66 -8.24 26.36 -10.61
N VAL A 67 -8.20 27.55 -11.24
CA VAL A 67 -7.22 27.85 -12.30
C VAL A 67 -5.80 27.85 -11.74
N VAL A 68 -5.61 28.45 -10.56
CA VAL A 68 -4.30 28.45 -9.88
C VAL A 68 -3.84 27.02 -9.59
N SER A 69 -4.70 26.16 -9.03
CA SER A 69 -4.39 24.74 -8.76
C SER A 69 -4.00 23.98 -10.04
N LEU A 70 -4.78 24.10 -11.12
CA LEU A 70 -4.46 23.48 -12.41
C LEU A 70 -3.12 23.96 -12.98
N LEU A 71 -2.87 25.27 -12.93
CA LEU A 71 -1.61 25.88 -13.37
C LEU A 71 -0.41 25.35 -12.59
N LEU A 72 -0.49 25.32 -11.26
CA LEU A 72 0.58 24.83 -10.39
C LEU A 72 0.91 23.37 -10.70
N ARG A 73 -0.10 22.52 -10.92
CA ARG A 73 0.07 21.09 -11.20
C ARG A 73 0.65 20.83 -12.59
N LEU A 74 0.13 21.50 -13.62
CA LEU A 74 0.65 21.38 -14.99
C LEU A 74 2.09 21.88 -15.07
N TYR A 75 2.38 23.03 -14.44
CA TYR A 75 3.74 23.58 -14.41
C TYR A 75 4.70 22.68 -13.61
N ALA A 76 4.27 22.12 -12.49
CA ALA A 76 5.08 21.14 -11.75
C ALA A 76 5.39 19.89 -12.59
N LYS A 77 4.42 19.36 -13.37
CA LYS A 77 4.68 18.26 -14.30
C LYS A 77 5.66 18.66 -15.39
N LEU A 78 5.53 19.88 -15.93
CA LEU A 78 6.46 20.41 -16.92
C LEU A 78 7.89 20.53 -16.37
N CYS A 79 8.07 21.09 -15.18
CA CYS A 79 9.39 21.25 -14.56
C CYS A 79 10.15 19.94 -14.38
N LYS A 80 9.45 18.81 -14.18
CA LYS A 80 10.09 17.47 -14.12
C LYS A 80 10.78 17.06 -15.43
N THR A 81 10.41 17.68 -16.55
CA THR A 81 11.03 17.43 -17.87
C THR A 81 12.18 18.38 -18.18
N LEU A 82 12.32 19.46 -17.41
CA LEU A 82 13.35 20.48 -17.58
C LEU A 82 14.62 20.13 -16.78
N PRO A 83 15.80 20.63 -17.19
CA PRO A 83 17.03 20.48 -16.41
C PRO A 83 16.99 21.28 -15.10
N ASP A 84 17.59 20.75 -14.03
CA ASP A 84 17.58 21.28 -12.65
C ASP A 84 18.06 22.75 -12.47
N ASN A 85 18.67 23.39 -13.48
CA ASN A 85 19.27 24.73 -13.38
C ASN A 85 18.62 25.77 -14.32
N ASP A 86 17.36 25.58 -14.70
CA ASP A 86 16.66 26.56 -15.55
C ASP A 86 16.31 27.83 -14.74
N VAL A 87 17.03 28.91 -15.03
CA VAL A 87 16.92 30.20 -14.32
C VAL A 87 15.52 30.80 -14.43
N ASP A 88 14.80 30.56 -15.53
CA ASP A 88 13.44 31.08 -15.72
C ASP A 88 12.46 30.47 -14.70
N VAL A 89 12.66 29.20 -14.34
CA VAL A 89 11.82 28.54 -13.33
C VAL A 89 11.95 29.22 -11.97
N GLY A 90 13.16 29.59 -11.54
CA GLY A 90 13.40 30.29 -10.29
C GLY A 90 12.58 31.58 -10.17
N ASP A 91 12.64 32.44 -11.19
CA ASP A 91 11.89 33.71 -11.24
C ASP A 91 10.37 33.48 -11.22
N GLN A 92 9.88 32.46 -11.91
CA GLN A 92 8.46 32.10 -11.90
C GLN A 92 7.98 31.65 -10.51
N LEU A 93 8.81 30.93 -9.74
CA LEU A 93 8.47 30.47 -8.38
C LEU A 93 8.34 31.63 -7.39
N VAL A 94 9.17 32.68 -7.51
CA VAL A 94 9.07 33.87 -6.64
C VAL A 94 7.69 34.50 -6.75
N ARG A 95 7.12 34.54 -7.95
CA ARG A 95 5.80 35.14 -8.20
C ARG A 95 4.65 34.38 -7.55
N THR A 96 4.82 33.08 -7.28
CA THR A 96 3.80 32.29 -6.58
C THR A 96 3.82 32.49 -5.07
N GLU A 97 4.85 33.11 -4.50
CA GLU A 97 4.94 33.34 -3.03
C GLU A 97 3.79 34.18 -2.50
N VAL A 98 3.19 35.05 -3.33
CA VAL A 98 2.01 35.84 -2.95
C VAL A 98 0.82 34.96 -2.54
N LEU A 99 0.78 33.69 -2.96
CA LEU A 99 -0.26 32.73 -2.57
C LEU A 99 -0.14 32.30 -1.10
N LEU A 100 1.03 32.42 -0.47
CA LEU A 100 1.26 32.02 0.91
C LEU A 100 0.52 32.90 1.93
N GLU A 101 0.27 34.16 1.58
CA GLU A 101 -0.42 35.12 2.43
C GLU A 101 -1.93 35.17 2.19
N GLN A 102 -2.42 34.45 1.17
CA GLN A 102 -3.83 34.48 0.78
C GLN A 102 -4.64 33.40 1.50
N ASN A 103 -5.86 33.76 1.89
CA ASN A 103 -6.82 32.81 2.45
C ASN A 103 -7.52 32.05 1.31
N ARG A 104 -6.86 31.02 0.77
CA ARG A 104 -7.36 30.16 -0.31
C ARG A 104 -7.72 28.76 0.19
N PRO A 105 -8.50 27.98 -0.58
CA PRO A 105 -8.74 26.57 -0.27
C PRO A 105 -7.43 25.79 -0.08
N ALA A 106 -7.41 24.85 0.86
CA ALA A 106 -6.21 24.09 1.23
C ALA A 106 -5.56 23.34 0.06
N ARG A 107 -6.34 23.03 -0.99
CA ARG A 107 -5.85 22.39 -2.22
C ARG A 107 -4.80 23.24 -2.94
N VAL A 108 -5.00 24.57 -3.04
CA VAL A 108 -4.03 25.47 -3.67
C VAL A 108 -2.70 25.42 -2.95
N LEU A 109 -2.74 25.43 -1.62
CA LEU A 109 -1.53 25.36 -0.79
C LEU A 109 -0.81 24.01 -0.94
N SER A 110 -1.57 22.91 -1.03
CA SER A 110 -1.05 21.58 -1.33
C SER A 110 -0.33 21.53 -2.68
N ASP A 111 -0.94 22.07 -3.73
CA ASP A 111 -0.36 22.08 -5.07
C ASP A 111 0.86 23.01 -5.15
N LEU A 112 0.84 24.13 -4.42
CA LEU A 112 1.96 25.07 -4.32
C LEU A 112 3.19 24.41 -3.68
N PHE A 113 3.03 23.75 -2.54
CA PHE A 113 4.15 23.05 -1.90
C PHE A 113 4.64 21.86 -2.73
N THR A 114 3.74 21.19 -3.46
CA THR A 114 4.14 20.15 -4.43
C THR A 114 5.03 20.74 -5.54
N LEU A 115 4.69 21.92 -6.06
CA LEU A 115 5.52 22.64 -7.02
C LEU A 115 6.88 23.03 -6.41
N TYR A 116 6.90 23.60 -5.20
CA TYR A 116 8.15 23.99 -4.51
C TYR A 116 9.07 22.81 -4.24
N ILE A 117 8.55 21.68 -3.78
CA ILE A 117 9.33 20.45 -3.59
C ILE A 117 9.89 19.96 -4.93
N THR A 118 9.06 19.94 -5.97
CA THR A 118 9.45 19.47 -7.30
C THR A 118 10.57 20.33 -7.90
N CYS A 119 10.49 21.64 -7.70
CA CYS A 119 11.39 22.62 -8.32
C CYS A 119 12.43 23.17 -7.35
N TYR A 120 12.64 22.53 -6.20
CA TYR A 120 13.48 23.06 -5.12
C TYR A 120 14.89 23.44 -5.59
N ARG A 121 15.47 22.60 -6.47
CA ARG A 121 16.82 22.77 -7.02
C ARG A 121 16.94 23.87 -8.08
N CYS A 122 15.84 24.28 -8.70
CA CYS A 122 15.82 25.30 -9.74
C CYS A 122 16.06 26.72 -9.22
N ARG A 123 16.13 26.88 -7.89
CA ARG A 123 16.31 28.16 -7.20
C ARG A 123 17.47 28.07 -6.21
N GLN A 124 18.19 29.18 -6.01
CA GLN A 124 19.32 29.19 -5.06
C GLN A 124 18.81 28.95 -3.64
N GLN A 125 19.58 28.21 -2.83
CA GLN A 125 19.13 27.75 -1.52
C GLN A 125 18.79 28.90 -0.57
N CYS A 126 19.56 29.98 -0.59
CA CYS A 126 19.33 31.17 0.24
C CYS A 126 18.06 31.95 -0.14
N GLU A 127 17.54 31.79 -1.36
CA GLU A 127 16.35 32.53 -1.80
C GLU A 127 15.06 31.93 -1.25
N TRP A 128 15.10 30.70 -0.72
CA TRP A 128 13.94 30.05 -0.09
C TRP A 128 13.63 30.57 1.32
N GLU A 129 14.43 31.48 1.86
CA GLU A 129 14.36 31.99 3.24
C GLU A 129 12.93 32.45 3.63
N ASN A 130 12.26 33.23 2.78
CA ASN A 130 10.89 33.70 3.04
C ASN A 130 9.88 32.55 3.17
N VAL A 131 9.96 31.57 2.26
CA VAL A 131 9.05 30.41 2.25
C VAL A 131 9.33 29.52 3.46
N VAL A 132 10.60 29.35 3.86
CA VAL A 132 10.98 28.60 5.06
C VAL A 132 10.45 29.28 6.32
N PHE A 133 10.59 30.59 6.47
CA PHE A 133 10.05 31.29 7.64
C PHE A 133 8.53 31.28 7.69
N TRP A 134 7.88 31.42 6.52
CA TRP A 134 6.44 31.25 6.44
C TRP A 134 6.04 29.83 6.88
N ALA A 135 6.71 28.79 6.38
CA ALA A 135 6.46 27.40 6.75
C ALA A 135 6.58 27.17 8.26
N VAL A 136 7.63 27.71 8.89
CA VAL A 136 7.86 27.64 10.34
C VAL A 136 6.71 28.30 11.11
N SER A 137 6.24 29.47 10.65
CA SER A 137 5.12 30.18 11.28
C SER A 137 3.80 29.40 11.23
N GLN A 138 3.67 28.48 10.26
CA GLN A 138 2.48 27.65 10.05
C GLN A 138 2.53 26.29 10.77
N LEU A 139 3.69 25.84 11.25
CA LEU A 139 3.80 24.61 12.03
C LEU A 139 2.85 24.54 13.25
N PRO A 140 2.63 25.60 14.06
CA PRO A 140 1.67 25.53 15.17
C PRO A 140 0.19 25.57 14.72
N ASN A 141 -0.11 25.82 13.44
CA ASN A 141 -1.49 26.01 12.97
C ASN A 141 -2.26 24.68 12.87
N GLU A 142 -3.11 24.40 13.86
CA GLU A 142 -3.94 23.19 13.88
C GLU A 142 -5.06 23.16 12.83
N GLY A 143 -5.37 24.31 12.20
CA GLY A 143 -6.35 24.40 11.13
C GLY A 143 -5.86 23.85 9.78
N LEU A 144 -4.56 23.56 9.65
CA LEU A 144 -4.01 22.96 8.44
C LEU A 144 -4.33 21.47 8.35
N SER A 145 -4.71 21.02 7.15
CA SER A 145 -4.89 19.60 6.90
C SER A 145 -3.57 18.83 7.07
N ILE A 146 -3.67 17.57 7.49
CA ILE A 146 -2.51 16.69 7.70
C ILE A 146 -1.68 16.56 6.42
N PHE A 147 -2.33 16.57 5.25
CA PHE A 147 -1.67 16.48 3.95
C PHE A 147 -0.81 17.71 3.64
N VAL A 148 -1.36 18.92 3.83
CA VAL A 148 -0.62 20.17 3.61
C VAL A 148 0.54 20.29 4.60
N ARG A 149 0.31 19.97 5.87
CA ARG A 149 1.34 19.95 6.89
C ARG A 149 2.51 19.04 6.51
N LYS A 150 2.23 17.83 6.03
CA LYS A 150 3.26 16.90 5.57
C LYS A 150 4.10 17.47 4.42
N LEU A 151 3.47 18.18 3.49
CA LEU A 151 4.19 18.84 2.38
C LEU A 151 5.05 20.02 2.87
N ILE A 152 4.58 20.79 3.85
CA ILE A 152 5.39 21.83 4.50
C ILE A 152 6.63 21.21 5.15
N GLU A 153 6.46 20.12 5.91
CA GLU A 153 7.58 19.38 6.52
C GLU A 153 8.55 18.82 5.47
N ASP A 154 8.03 18.25 4.38
CA ASP A 154 8.82 17.72 3.27
C ASP A 154 9.69 18.82 2.66
N PHE A 155 9.09 19.99 2.36
CA PHE A 155 9.80 21.15 1.85
C PHE A 155 10.89 21.63 2.82
N MET A 156 10.57 21.79 4.11
CA MET A 156 11.56 22.22 5.11
C MET A 156 12.75 21.25 5.18
N CYS A 157 12.51 19.95 5.05
CA CYS A 157 13.56 18.92 5.05
C CYS A 157 14.47 18.96 3.81
N LEU A 158 14.11 19.69 2.74
CA LEU A 158 14.98 19.94 1.59
C LEU A 158 15.99 21.06 1.84
N THR A 159 15.82 21.86 2.90
CA THR A 159 16.71 22.98 3.20
C THR A 159 18.12 22.53 3.54
N GLU A 160 19.09 22.87 2.69
CA GLU A 160 20.50 22.53 2.90
C GLU A 160 21.34 23.71 3.39
N ASP A 161 20.92 24.94 3.11
CA ASP A 161 21.64 26.17 3.51
C ASP A 161 21.82 26.26 5.03
N GLU A 162 23.08 26.26 5.47
CA GLU A 162 23.45 26.26 6.88
C GLU A 162 22.99 27.53 7.61
N GLY A 163 23.02 28.68 6.93
CA GLY A 163 22.60 29.96 7.52
C GLY A 163 21.10 29.97 7.80
N VAL A 164 20.30 29.56 6.81
CA VAL A 164 18.83 29.48 6.95
C VAL A 164 18.45 28.46 8.02
N VAL A 165 19.08 27.27 8.04
CA VAL A 165 18.78 26.24 9.04
C VAL A 165 19.11 26.70 10.46
N GLN A 166 20.22 27.40 10.67
CA GLN A 166 20.55 27.95 11.99
C GLN A 166 19.52 28.98 12.49
N LEU A 167 18.84 29.69 11.59
CA LEU A 167 17.83 30.68 11.95
C LEU A 167 16.52 30.05 12.40
N PHE A 168 16.03 29.00 11.72
CA PHE A 168 14.70 28.44 12.05
C PHE A 168 14.74 27.26 13.03
N LEU A 169 15.83 26.48 13.06
CA LEU A 169 15.90 25.24 13.84
C LEU A 169 15.60 25.45 15.35
N PRO A 170 16.08 26.53 16.01
CA PRO A 170 15.72 26.80 17.40
C PRO A 170 14.23 26.95 17.64
N SER A 171 13.51 27.64 16.74
CA SER A 171 12.06 27.83 16.85
C SER A 171 11.30 26.52 16.68
N VAL A 172 11.77 25.62 15.80
CA VAL A 172 11.18 24.27 15.65
C VAL A 172 11.41 23.42 16.89
N ALA A 173 12.59 23.49 17.49
CA ALA A 173 12.91 22.79 18.74
C ALA A 173 12.07 23.32 19.91
N GLU A 174 11.91 24.64 20.03
CA GLU A 174 11.05 25.25 21.04
C GLU A 174 9.58 24.82 20.86
N LEU A 175 9.06 24.86 19.63
CA LEU A 175 7.71 24.41 19.33
C LEU A 175 7.49 22.94 19.69
N PHE A 176 8.45 22.06 19.37
CA PHE A 176 8.42 20.65 19.77
C PHE A 176 8.30 20.50 21.29
N CYS A 177 9.06 21.27 22.06
CA CYS A 177 9.10 21.16 23.52
C CYS A 177 7.87 21.77 24.22
N CYS A 178 7.19 22.72 23.60
CA CYS A 178 6.10 23.48 24.22
C CYS A 178 4.68 23.13 23.71
N THR A 179 4.56 22.29 22.67
CA THR A 179 3.25 21.92 22.13
C THR A 179 2.62 20.75 22.90
N ASP A 180 1.31 20.84 23.16
CA ASP A 180 0.50 19.71 23.65
C ASP A 180 -0.09 18.87 22.50
N SER A 181 0.08 19.32 21.26
CA SER A 181 -0.50 18.68 20.09
C SER A 181 0.41 17.57 19.57
N THR A 182 0.01 16.32 19.76
CA THR A 182 0.77 15.15 19.27
C THR A 182 1.02 15.22 17.75
N LEU A 183 0.10 15.84 17.00
CA LEU A 183 0.22 15.97 15.56
C LEU A 183 1.32 16.97 15.16
N VAL A 184 1.34 18.14 15.82
CA VAL A 184 2.41 19.14 15.65
C VAL A 184 3.75 18.57 16.11
N MET A 185 3.78 17.91 17.27
CA MET A 185 4.99 17.31 17.85
C MET A 185 5.62 16.26 16.94
N ASN A 186 4.82 15.41 16.28
CA ASN A 186 5.34 14.45 15.32
C ASN A 186 5.91 15.11 14.06
N GLY A 187 5.24 16.14 13.56
CA GLY A 187 5.69 16.90 12.39
C GLY A 187 7.00 17.63 12.66
N THR A 188 7.09 18.34 13.79
CA THR A 188 8.34 19.01 14.20
C THR A 188 9.45 17.99 14.49
N ALA A 189 9.14 16.84 15.08
CA ALA A 189 10.12 15.79 15.32
C ALA A 189 10.75 15.28 14.01
N ARG A 190 9.97 15.17 12.94
CA ARG A 190 10.46 14.78 11.62
C ARG A 190 11.46 15.79 11.04
N VAL A 191 11.15 17.08 11.16
CA VAL A 191 12.07 18.16 10.75
C VAL A 191 13.33 18.15 11.61
N LEU A 192 13.20 18.06 12.94
CA LEU A 192 14.33 17.99 13.86
C LEU A 192 15.21 16.76 13.60
N LEU A 193 14.61 15.62 13.24
CA LEU A 193 15.33 14.39 12.94
C LEU A 193 16.25 14.55 11.73
N LYS A 194 15.79 15.26 10.69
CA LYS A 194 16.60 15.60 9.51
C LYS A 194 17.82 16.44 9.87
N PHE A 195 17.68 17.33 10.85
CA PHE A 195 18.73 18.26 11.28
C PHE A 195 19.36 17.89 12.64
N ALA A 196 19.26 16.63 13.06
CA ALA A 196 19.66 16.18 14.39
C ALA A 196 21.13 16.52 14.73
N ASP A 197 22.03 16.44 13.75
CA ASP A 197 23.45 16.72 13.93
C ASP A 197 23.76 18.22 14.15
N ARG A 198 22.76 19.11 13.94
CA ARG A 198 22.89 20.57 14.08
C ARG A 198 22.28 21.10 15.40
N LEU A 199 21.69 20.23 16.21
CA LEU A 199 21.11 20.61 17.50
C LEU A 199 22.20 20.80 18.55
N ASN A 200 22.06 21.87 19.35
CA ASN A 200 22.99 22.12 20.45
C ASN A 200 22.65 21.28 21.69
N PRO A 201 23.59 21.11 22.65
CA PRO A 201 23.36 20.27 23.83
C PRO A 201 22.16 20.66 24.69
N ASP A 202 21.83 21.96 24.78
CA ASP A 202 20.70 22.45 25.57
C ASP A 202 19.37 22.05 24.90
N GLN A 203 19.27 22.20 23.58
CA GLN A 203 18.13 21.74 22.78
C GLN A 203 17.95 20.23 22.88
N ILE A 204 19.04 19.46 22.81
CA ILE A 204 19.00 18.01 22.97
C ILE A 204 18.47 17.65 24.36
N GLY A 205 18.95 18.31 25.41
CA GLY A 205 18.45 18.11 26.79
C GLY A 205 16.94 18.34 26.90
N LEU A 206 16.45 19.47 26.38
CA LEU A 206 15.02 19.79 26.39
C LEU A 206 14.18 18.77 25.61
N ILE A 207 14.64 18.35 24.43
CA ILE A 207 13.96 17.33 23.62
C ILE A 207 13.83 16.03 24.42
N ILE A 208 14.91 15.58 25.07
CA ILE A 208 14.88 14.34 25.87
C ILE A 208 13.93 14.48 27.06
N ASP A 209 13.98 15.59 27.79
CA ASP A 209 13.08 15.84 28.92
C ASP A 209 11.61 15.85 28.48
N THR A 210 11.29 16.49 27.35
CA THR A 210 9.93 16.48 26.76
C THR A 210 9.48 15.06 26.41
N VAL A 211 10.34 14.25 25.78
CA VAL A 211 10.00 12.87 25.41
C VAL A 211 9.81 11.98 26.65
N GLN A 212 10.64 12.14 27.67
CA GLN A 212 10.55 11.40 28.93
C GLN A 212 9.29 11.76 29.75
N ALA A 213 8.88 13.02 29.71
CA ALA A 213 7.69 13.52 30.40
C ALA A 213 6.38 13.27 29.62
N GLY A 214 6.48 12.98 28.32
CA GLY A 214 5.34 12.66 27.46
C GLY A 214 4.68 11.33 27.79
N ASP A 215 3.40 11.18 27.40
CA ASP A 215 2.66 9.94 27.53
C ASP A 215 3.00 8.96 26.38
N LEU A 216 2.09 8.75 25.43
CA LEU A 216 2.37 7.98 24.21
C LEU A 216 2.49 8.94 23.03
N LEU A 217 3.69 9.02 22.46
CA LEU A 217 4.06 9.90 21.35
C LEU A 217 4.14 9.07 20.05
N GLY A 218 4.38 9.71 18.91
CA GLY A 218 4.51 9.00 17.64
C GLY A 218 5.93 8.57 17.33
N ASP A 219 6.07 7.73 16.29
CA ASP A 219 7.30 7.02 15.95
C ASP A 219 8.50 7.94 15.68
N SER A 220 8.25 9.04 14.96
CA SER A 220 9.28 10.05 14.63
C SER A 220 9.87 10.72 15.87
N VAL A 221 9.09 10.84 16.95
CA VAL A 221 9.55 11.41 18.23
C VAL A 221 10.55 10.47 18.92
N TYR A 222 10.24 9.18 18.97
CA TYR A 222 11.16 8.18 19.54
C TYR A 222 12.42 8.02 18.69
N GLN A 223 12.29 8.09 17.37
CA GLN A 223 13.42 8.07 16.45
C GLN A 223 14.32 9.29 16.63
N LEU A 224 13.74 10.48 16.81
CA LEU A 224 14.46 11.71 17.14
C LEU A 224 15.25 11.54 18.44
N ALA A 225 14.60 11.13 19.52
CA ALA A 225 15.24 10.94 20.83
C ALA A 225 16.45 10.00 20.75
N ALA A 226 16.28 8.86 20.06
CA ALA A 226 17.37 7.92 19.84
C ALA A 226 18.52 8.54 19.02
N ARG A 227 18.21 9.34 17.98
CA ARG A 227 19.21 9.93 17.08
C ARG A 227 20.01 11.05 17.72
N VAL A 228 19.37 11.91 18.52
CA VAL A 228 20.01 13.08 19.16
C VAL A 228 20.79 12.69 20.42
N ARG A 229 20.44 11.57 21.05
CA ARG A 229 21.08 11.08 22.27
C ARG A 229 21.35 9.57 22.16
N PRO A 230 22.25 9.13 21.26
CA PRO A 230 22.49 7.70 21.01
C PRO A 230 23.21 7.00 22.16
N SER A 231 23.70 7.72 23.17
CA SER A 231 24.45 7.20 24.32
C SER A 231 23.62 6.96 25.58
N MET A 232 22.29 7.11 25.52
CA MET A 232 21.41 6.89 26.69
C MET A 232 21.61 5.49 27.29
N GLY A 233 21.83 5.39 28.60
CA GLY A 233 22.01 4.11 29.31
C GLY A 233 20.84 3.76 30.24
N LEU A 234 20.81 2.50 30.69
CA LEU A 234 19.74 2.00 31.59
C LEU A 234 19.76 2.60 32.99
N PHE A 235 20.92 3.10 33.43
CA PHE A 235 21.11 3.65 34.77
C PHE A 235 20.99 5.18 34.83
N ASP A 236 20.80 5.85 33.69
CA ASP A 236 20.66 7.30 33.57
C ASP A 236 19.37 7.68 32.82
N ASP A 237 19.48 7.98 31.52
CA ASP A 237 18.43 8.53 30.67
C ASP A 237 17.31 7.50 30.40
N LEU A 238 17.60 6.19 30.44
CA LEU A 238 16.61 5.11 30.26
C LEU A 238 16.18 4.47 31.59
N SER A 239 16.53 5.08 32.72
CA SER A 239 16.09 4.60 34.03
C SER A 239 14.57 4.77 34.18
N LEU A 240 13.90 3.78 34.77
CA LEU A 240 12.44 3.77 34.92
C LEU A 240 11.89 5.03 35.60
N ALA A 241 12.65 5.62 36.53
CA ALA A 241 12.25 6.82 37.27
C ALA A 241 12.22 8.10 36.42
N ARG A 242 12.88 8.12 35.26
CA ARG A 242 12.89 9.27 34.34
C ARG A 242 11.69 9.29 33.41
N TRP A 243 11.09 8.14 33.16
CA TRP A 243 10.04 8.01 32.15
C TRP A 243 8.67 7.99 32.81
N ARG A 244 7.77 8.86 32.35
CA ARG A 244 6.36 8.84 32.77
C ARG A 244 5.63 7.61 32.23
N ASN A 245 6.01 7.13 31.05
CA ASN A 245 5.36 6.03 30.36
C ASN A 245 6.37 4.93 29.96
N GLU A 246 6.16 3.72 30.48
CA GLU A 246 7.04 2.58 30.21
C GLU A 246 6.98 2.10 28.75
N THR A 247 5.85 2.26 28.08
CA THR A 247 5.73 1.94 26.65
C THR A 247 6.60 2.89 25.83
N ALA A 248 6.56 4.20 26.12
CA ALA A 248 7.39 5.20 25.46
C ALA A 248 8.89 4.94 25.65
N ARG A 249 9.28 4.54 26.88
CA ARG A 249 10.65 4.12 27.20
C ARG A 249 11.07 2.93 26.33
N CYS A 250 10.25 1.88 26.29
CA CYS A 250 10.53 0.70 25.47
C CYS A 250 10.64 1.04 23.98
N GLN A 251 9.74 1.87 23.44
CA GLN A 251 9.81 2.32 22.04
C GLN A 251 11.11 3.08 21.74
N THR A 252 11.55 3.95 22.65
CA THR A 252 12.82 4.67 22.50
C THR A 252 14.02 3.73 22.53
N ILE A 253 14.02 2.75 23.44
CA ILE A 253 15.07 1.72 23.49
C ILE A 253 15.12 0.91 22.20
N MET A 254 13.95 0.52 21.66
CA MET A 254 13.86 -0.17 20.39
C MET A 254 14.48 0.64 19.25
N LYS A 255 14.24 1.97 19.20
CA LYS A 255 14.89 2.84 18.21
C LYS A 255 16.39 2.95 18.43
N LEU A 256 16.87 2.99 19.68
CA LEU A 256 18.30 2.99 20.00
C LEU A 256 19.01 1.71 19.55
N ILE A 257 18.40 0.55 19.80
CA ILE A 257 18.97 -0.76 19.41
C ILE A 257 19.11 -0.88 17.88
N GLN A 258 18.17 -0.31 17.13
CA GLN A 258 18.15 -0.38 15.67
C GLN A 258 19.10 0.63 14.99
N GLN A 259 19.69 1.57 15.73
CA GLN A 259 20.58 2.58 15.14
C GLN A 259 22.01 2.05 14.94
N PRO A 260 22.62 2.27 13.75
CA PRO A 260 24.03 2.01 13.54
C PRO A 260 24.91 3.14 14.12
N PRO A 261 26.12 2.84 14.64
CA PRO A 261 26.70 1.52 14.85
C PRO A 261 26.07 0.79 16.05
N THR A 262 26.05 -0.54 16.00
CA THR A 262 25.54 -1.39 17.08
C THR A 262 26.29 -1.11 18.39
N ARG A 263 25.53 -0.83 19.45
CA ARG A 263 26.09 -0.49 20.76
C ARG A 263 26.68 -1.71 21.46
N CYS A 264 27.59 -1.49 22.40
CA CYS A 264 28.16 -2.58 23.21
C CYS A 264 27.21 -3.14 24.27
N ASP A 265 26.19 -2.36 24.66
CA ASP A 265 25.19 -2.69 25.68
C ASP A 265 23.84 -3.15 25.08
N VAL A 266 23.81 -3.53 23.81
CA VAL A 266 22.57 -3.94 23.12
C VAL A 266 21.86 -5.10 23.82
N SER A 267 22.59 -6.08 24.33
CA SER A 267 21.99 -7.20 25.08
C SER A 267 21.21 -6.71 26.31
N ASP A 268 21.79 -5.80 27.10
CA ASP A 268 21.14 -5.26 28.30
C ASP A 268 19.89 -4.45 27.93
N LEU A 269 19.96 -3.67 26.85
CA LEU A 269 18.84 -2.89 26.33
C LEU A 269 17.70 -3.80 25.84
N ILE A 270 18.02 -4.87 25.11
CA ILE A 270 17.02 -5.85 24.67
C ILE A 270 16.37 -6.51 25.89
N GLY A 271 17.18 -6.96 26.86
CA GLY A 271 16.68 -7.52 28.11
C GLY A 271 15.71 -6.58 28.84
N ALA A 272 16.04 -5.29 28.93
CA ALA A 272 15.18 -4.29 29.56
C ALA A 272 13.82 -4.09 28.85
N VAL A 273 13.77 -4.26 27.53
CA VAL A 273 12.52 -4.20 26.75
C VAL A 273 11.73 -5.49 26.90
N LEU A 274 12.37 -6.64 26.74
CA LEU A 274 11.68 -7.95 26.74
C LEU A 274 11.13 -8.34 28.11
N LEU A 275 11.77 -7.88 29.18
CA LEU A 275 11.29 -8.07 30.55
C LEU A 275 10.18 -7.07 30.95
N SER A 276 9.91 -6.06 30.12
CA SER A 276 8.90 -5.05 30.42
C SER A 276 7.48 -5.63 30.25
N PRO A 277 6.58 -5.43 31.24
CA PRO A 277 5.19 -5.87 31.12
C PRO A 277 4.40 -5.07 30.07
N CYS A 278 4.96 -3.97 29.54
CA CYS A 278 4.31 -3.10 28.54
C CYS A 278 4.72 -3.44 27.10
N VAL A 279 5.68 -4.35 26.89
CA VAL A 279 6.19 -4.71 25.55
C VAL A 279 5.08 -5.28 24.67
N LYS A 280 5.11 -5.01 23.35
CA LYS A 280 4.23 -5.65 22.36
C LYS A 280 4.99 -6.77 21.64
N LEU A 281 4.26 -7.71 21.03
CA LEU A 281 4.87 -8.80 20.26
C LEU A 281 5.79 -8.26 19.16
N SER A 282 5.34 -7.21 18.46
CA SER A 282 6.12 -6.52 17.42
C SER A 282 7.52 -6.13 17.89
N SER A 283 7.66 -5.62 19.11
CA SER A 283 8.97 -5.26 19.69
C SER A 283 9.90 -6.48 19.83
N PHE A 284 9.40 -7.67 20.16
CA PHE A 284 10.23 -8.88 20.15
C PHE A 284 10.62 -9.23 18.71
N VAL A 285 9.65 -9.26 17.79
CA VAL A 285 9.86 -9.57 16.38
C VAL A 285 10.94 -8.68 15.74
N ASP A 286 10.99 -7.42 16.15
CA ASP A 286 11.96 -6.44 15.66
C ASP A 286 13.39 -6.65 16.19
N VAL A 287 13.60 -7.42 17.27
CA VAL A 287 14.93 -7.69 17.86
C VAL A 287 15.39 -9.15 17.78
N ILE A 288 14.53 -10.12 17.38
CA ILE A 288 14.91 -11.55 17.29
C ILE A 288 16.24 -11.76 16.55
N GLU A 289 16.45 -11.05 15.45
CA GLU A 289 17.63 -11.20 14.61
C GLU A 289 18.91 -10.64 15.25
N LEU A 290 18.77 -9.77 16.25
CA LEU A 290 19.89 -9.19 16.99
C LEU A 290 20.35 -10.08 18.15
N LEU A 291 19.54 -11.05 18.56
CA LEU A 291 19.87 -11.99 19.62
C LEU A 291 20.85 -13.05 19.11
N ASN A 292 21.85 -13.38 19.92
CA ASN A 292 22.60 -14.62 19.73
C ASN A 292 21.78 -15.84 20.18
N ASP A 293 22.23 -17.06 19.88
CA ASP A 293 21.44 -18.27 20.15
C ASP A 293 21.19 -18.51 21.65
N ALA A 294 22.14 -18.16 22.52
CA ALA A 294 21.99 -18.30 23.97
C ALA A 294 20.96 -17.30 24.52
N GLU A 295 21.00 -16.05 24.08
CA GLU A 295 20.02 -15.02 24.45
C GLU A 295 18.62 -15.36 23.92
N LEU A 296 18.54 -15.87 22.69
CA LEU A 296 17.27 -16.31 22.10
C LEU A 296 16.64 -17.41 22.96
N GLU A 297 17.41 -18.42 23.37
CA GLU A 297 16.92 -19.51 24.23
C GLU A 297 16.45 -19.01 25.59
N GLU A 298 17.19 -18.08 26.21
CA GLU A 298 16.82 -17.45 27.48
C GLU A 298 15.47 -16.71 27.38
N TYR A 299 15.32 -15.85 26.37
CA TYR A 299 14.13 -15.01 26.22
C TYR A 299 12.93 -15.75 25.61
N LEU A 300 13.15 -16.89 24.93
CA LEU A 300 12.07 -17.69 24.32
C LEU A 300 11.01 -18.09 25.34
N THR A 301 11.43 -18.44 26.56
CA THR A 301 10.50 -18.83 27.64
C THR A 301 9.59 -17.68 28.06
N SER A 302 10.14 -16.47 28.18
CA SER A 302 9.38 -15.26 28.50
C SER A 302 8.43 -14.88 27.36
N MET A 303 8.86 -15.04 26.11
CA MET A 303 8.02 -14.84 24.93
C MET A 303 6.84 -15.83 24.88
N CYS A 304 7.08 -17.12 25.11
CA CYS A 304 6.01 -18.14 25.17
C CYS A 304 4.95 -17.78 26.23
N ARG A 305 5.39 -17.31 27.40
CA ARG A 305 4.47 -16.81 28.43
C ARG A 305 3.68 -15.60 27.94
N PHE A 306 4.34 -14.64 27.30
CA PHE A 306 3.71 -13.46 26.73
C PHE A 306 2.61 -13.80 25.70
N LEU A 307 2.89 -14.75 24.80
CA LEU A 307 1.92 -15.23 23.80
C LEU A 307 0.68 -15.84 24.44
N THR A 308 0.88 -16.57 25.54
CA THR A 308 -0.20 -17.21 26.31
C THR A 308 -1.08 -16.16 27.00
N ASP A 309 -0.46 -15.14 27.59
CA ASP A 309 -1.16 -14.07 28.33
C ASP A 309 -1.87 -13.09 27.38
N ARG A 310 -1.35 -12.88 26.17
CA ARG A 310 -1.84 -11.88 25.21
C ARG A 310 -2.38 -12.50 23.92
N ARG A 311 -3.47 -13.25 24.05
CA ARG A 311 -4.19 -13.91 22.94
C ARG A 311 -4.69 -13.00 21.80
N ARG A 312 -4.54 -11.67 21.89
CA ARG A 312 -5.02 -10.69 20.90
C ARG A 312 -3.91 -9.98 20.12
N ALA A 313 -2.68 -10.51 20.10
CA ALA A 313 -1.64 -9.95 19.24
C ALA A 313 -2.08 -9.97 17.75
N PRO A 314 -1.70 -8.98 16.93
CA PRO A 314 -1.99 -9.01 15.49
C PRO A 314 -1.49 -10.30 14.84
N LEU A 315 -2.26 -10.87 13.90
CA LEU A 315 -1.85 -12.08 13.17
C LEU A 315 -0.59 -11.85 12.34
N SER A 316 -0.40 -10.64 11.81
CA SER A 316 0.82 -10.23 11.09
C SER A 316 2.07 -10.33 11.97
N ASP A 317 1.98 -9.91 13.24
CA ASP A 317 3.09 -10.03 14.20
C ASP A 317 3.40 -11.49 14.52
N LEU A 318 2.36 -12.32 14.71
CA LEU A 318 2.52 -13.76 14.93
C LEU A 318 3.16 -14.46 13.73
N GLN A 319 2.71 -14.16 12.52
CA GLN A 319 3.28 -14.71 11.29
C GLN A 319 4.76 -14.33 11.17
N ARG A 320 5.09 -13.05 11.32
CA ARG A 320 6.47 -12.56 11.24
C ARG A 320 7.36 -13.16 12.35
N MET A 321 6.81 -13.37 13.54
CA MET A 321 7.51 -14.06 14.63
C MET A 321 7.81 -15.51 14.25
N ILE A 322 6.81 -16.28 13.79
CA ILE A 322 6.99 -17.68 13.40
C ILE A 322 8.06 -17.80 12.31
N SER A 323 7.99 -16.95 11.29
CA SER A 323 8.95 -16.89 10.18
C SER A 323 10.39 -16.62 10.64
N LYS A 324 10.58 -15.67 11.56
CA LYS A 324 11.92 -15.37 12.11
C LYS A 324 12.45 -16.47 13.02
N LEU A 325 11.59 -17.05 13.85
CA LEU A 325 11.98 -18.14 14.74
C LEU A 325 12.26 -19.43 13.98
N SER A 326 11.52 -19.73 12.93
CA SER A 326 11.75 -20.93 12.11
C SER A 326 13.09 -20.90 11.38
N GLY A 327 13.62 -19.71 11.07
CA GLY A 327 14.97 -19.56 10.52
C GLY A 327 16.11 -19.67 11.54
N ARG A 328 15.79 -19.66 12.85
CA ARG A 328 16.79 -19.62 13.95
C ARG A 328 16.75 -20.81 14.88
N LEU A 329 15.61 -21.47 15.01
CA LEU A 329 15.42 -22.60 15.89
C LEU A 329 15.48 -23.91 15.11
N ASP A 330 15.84 -25.00 15.79
CA ASP A 330 15.60 -26.33 15.26
C ASP A 330 14.11 -26.69 15.37
N ILE A 331 13.63 -27.55 14.47
CA ILE A 331 12.25 -28.03 14.45
C ILE A 331 11.81 -28.65 15.79
N SER A 332 12.74 -29.17 16.60
CA SER A 332 12.45 -29.75 17.92
C SER A 332 12.12 -28.72 19.00
N ALA A 333 12.53 -27.46 18.85
CA ALA A 333 12.27 -26.40 19.83
C ALA A 333 10.96 -25.65 19.56
N LEU A 334 10.48 -25.71 18.33
CA LEU A 334 9.32 -24.97 17.85
C LEU A 334 7.96 -25.40 18.44
N PRO A 335 7.70 -26.68 18.80
CA PRO A 335 6.45 -27.08 19.44
C PRO A 335 6.11 -26.26 20.69
N LYS A 336 7.12 -25.87 21.48
CA LYS A 336 6.93 -25.03 22.68
C LYS A 336 6.34 -23.65 22.33
N VAL A 337 6.76 -23.08 21.21
CA VAL A 337 6.26 -21.78 20.72
C VAL A 337 4.83 -21.94 20.20
N LEU A 338 4.60 -22.97 19.38
CA LEU A 338 3.29 -23.25 18.80
C LEU A 338 2.24 -23.57 19.86
N GLU A 339 2.62 -24.25 20.94
CA GLU A 339 1.72 -24.51 22.07
C GLU A 339 1.20 -23.21 22.70
N SER A 340 2.07 -22.21 22.85
CA SER A 340 1.71 -20.91 23.41
C SER A 340 0.74 -20.10 22.55
N CYS A 341 0.62 -20.40 21.26
CA CYS A 341 -0.33 -19.76 20.35
C CYS A 341 -1.31 -20.75 19.67
N PHE A 342 -1.45 -21.96 20.22
CA PHE A 342 -2.16 -23.07 19.57
C PHE A 342 -3.59 -22.71 19.15
N SER A 343 -4.33 -22.02 20.02
CA SER A 343 -5.73 -21.63 19.76
C SER A 343 -5.91 -20.70 18.57
N ARG A 344 -4.82 -20.16 18.04
CA ARG A 344 -4.80 -19.18 16.96
C ARG A 344 -4.20 -19.71 15.66
N LEU A 345 -3.61 -20.90 15.68
CA LEU A 345 -2.95 -21.48 14.50
C LEU A 345 -3.93 -21.73 13.35
N LEU A 346 -5.23 -21.89 13.66
CA LEU A 346 -6.30 -22.04 12.67
C LEU A 346 -7.03 -20.73 12.36
N GLU A 347 -6.59 -19.58 12.88
CA GLU A 347 -7.16 -18.26 12.51
C GLU A 347 -6.71 -17.82 11.10
N SER A 348 -5.60 -18.36 10.58
CA SER A 348 -5.12 -18.04 9.23
C SER A 348 -4.16 -19.10 8.69
N PRO A 349 -4.24 -19.46 7.38
CA PRO A 349 -3.30 -20.37 6.75
C PRO A 349 -1.85 -19.88 6.79
N CYS A 350 -1.65 -18.56 6.77
CA CYS A 350 -0.32 -17.97 6.70
C CYS A 350 0.59 -18.36 7.88
N LEU A 351 0.02 -18.67 9.05
CA LEU A 351 0.79 -19.06 10.23
C LEU A 351 1.50 -20.41 10.04
N LEU A 352 0.81 -21.38 9.46
CA LEU A 352 1.36 -22.71 9.19
C LEU A 352 2.18 -22.72 7.90
N GLU A 353 1.84 -21.89 6.92
CA GLU A 353 2.66 -21.70 5.72
C GLU A 353 4.09 -21.28 6.05
N GLU A 354 4.32 -20.37 7.00
CA GLU A 354 5.68 -19.96 7.39
C GLU A 354 6.51 -21.13 7.92
N LEU A 355 5.86 -22.09 8.60
CA LEU A 355 6.50 -23.32 9.04
C LEU A 355 6.89 -24.20 7.86
N CYS A 356 5.94 -24.41 6.94
CA CYS A 356 6.16 -25.23 5.75
C CYS A 356 7.20 -24.62 4.80
N LYS A 357 7.26 -23.28 4.68
CA LYS A 357 8.30 -22.58 3.91
C LYS A 357 9.70 -22.82 4.48
N SER A 358 9.82 -22.86 5.81
CA SER A 358 11.12 -22.97 6.48
C SER A 358 11.64 -24.41 6.59
N TYR A 359 10.75 -25.38 6.85
CA TYR A 359 11.13 -26.76 7.14
C TYR A 359 10.65 -27.78 6.09
N GLY A 360 9.95 -27.34 5.05
CA GLY A 360 9.33 -28.18 4.03
C GLY A 360 7.87 -28.52 4.33
N SER A 361 7.14 -29.00 3.30
CA SER A 361 5.71 -29.31 3.37
C SER A 361 5.34 -30.37 4.42
N ASP A 362 6.28 -31.25 4.75
CA ASP A 362 6.07 -32.41 5.60
C ASP A 362 6.57 -32.15 7.04
N CYS A 363 6.79 -30.88 7.41
CA CYS A 363 7.38 -30.52 8.70
C CYS A 363 6.56 -31.00 9.91
N LEU A 364 5.23 -31.07 9.77
CA LEU A 364 4.35 -31.56 10.83
C LEU A 364 4.41 -33.08 11.02
N ASP A 365 4.99 -33.83 10.09
CA ASP A 365 5.20 -35.28 10.24
C ASP A 365 6.44 -35.61 11.07
N HIS A 366 7.25 -34.61 11.42
CA HIS A 366 8.37 -34.78 12.32
C HIS A 366 7.89 -35.24 13.73
N PRO A 367 8.56 -36.21 14.40
CA PRO A 367 8.12 -36.74 15.69
C PRO A 367 7.90 -35.68 16.77
N ALA A 368 8.69 -34.59 16.76
CA ALA A 368 8.53 -33.49 17.71
C ALA A 368 7.23 -32.68 17.52
N MET A 369 6.64 -32.70 16.32
CA MET A 369 5.42 -31.98 15.96
C MET A 369 4.15 -32.83 16.13
N ALA A 370 4.28 -34.11 16.47
CA ALA A 370 3.17 -35.06 16.46
C ALA A 370 1.98 -34.63 17.33
N ASP A 371 2.21 -34.13 18.55
CA ASP A 371 1.12 -33.66 19.43
C ASP A 371 0.37 -32.47 18.82
N ILE A 372 1.11 -31.48 18.31
CA ILE A 372 0.54 -30.30 17.64
C ILE A 372 -0.26 -30.72 16.40
N ARG A 373 0.33 -31.58 15.54
CA ARG A 373 -0.32 -32.10 14.34
C ARG A 373 -1.61 -32.82 14.68
N ASP A 374 -1.57 -33.75 15.62
CA ASP A 374 -2.72 -34.61 15.95
C ASP A 374 -3.87 -33.78 16.54
N ARG A 375 -3.56 -32.76 17.35
CA ARG A 375 -4.56 -31.82 17.87
C ARG A 375 -5.13 -30.91 16.78
N LEU A 376 -4.30 -30.37 15.90
CA LEU A 376 -4.77 -29.57 14.75
C LEU A 376 -5.65 -30.42 13.82
N ALA A 377 -5.30 -31.68 13.57
CA ALA A 377 -6.11 -32.60 12.77
C ALA A 377 -7.52 -32.79 13.35
N VAL A 378 -7.64 -32.91 14.68
CA VAL A 378 -8.94 -33.00 15.37
C VAL A 378 -9.75 -31.71 15.18
N GLU A 379 -9.13 -30.54 15.31
CA GLU A 379 -9.81 -29.26 15.14
C GLU A 379 -10.21 -29.00 13.69
N ILE A 380 -9.38 -29.34 12.70
CA ILE A 380 -9.70 -29.26 11.27
C ILE A 380 -10.89 -30.15 10.92
N THR A 381 -10.92 -31.39 11.43
CA THR A 381 -12.02 -32.33 11.22
C THR A 381 -13.36 -31.78 11.74
N LYS A 382 -13.33 -31.02 12.85
CA LYS A 382 -14.54 -30.33 13.36
C LYS A 382 -14.89 -29.12 12.51
N ALA A 383 -13.89 -28.34 12.13
CA ALA A 383 -14.05 -27.06 11.45
C ALA A 383 -14.59 -27.19 10.02
N VAL A 384 -14.26 -28.26 9.29
CA VAL A 384 -14.76 -28.47 7.91
C VAL A 384 -16.29 -28.62 7.84
N SER A 385 -16.93 -29.02 8.94
CA SER A 385 -18.40 -29.10 9.05
C SER A 385 -19.01 -27.96 9.87
N HIS A 386 -18.24 -26.89 10.13
CA HIS A 386 -18.71 -25.75 10.91
C HIS A 386 -19.81 -24.98 10.17
N SER A 387 -20.75 -24.37 10.90
CA SER A 387 -21.85 -23.62 10.27
C SER A 387 -21.37 -22.34 9.59
N ASP A 388 -20.37 -21.70 10.18
CA ASP A 388 -19.71 -20.51 9.62
C ASP A 388 -18.81 -20.90 8.45
N TRP A 389 -19.02 -20.23 7.32
CA TRP A 389 -18.26 -20.51 6.10
C TRP A 389 -16.83 -19.98 6.17
N GLU A 390 -16.56 -18.89 6.92
CA GLU A 390 -15.20 -18.34 7.05
C GLU A 390 -14.27 -19.34 7.74
N ILE A 391 -14.80 -20.07 8.73
CA ILE A 391 -14.08 -21.14 9.42
C ILE A 391 -13.81 -22.30 8.47
N ARG A 392 -14.81 -22.73 7.69
CA ARG A 392 -14.63 -23.80 6.69
C ARG A 392 -13.58 -23.41 5.64
N ASP A 393 -13.67 -22.19 5.13
CA ASP A 393 -12.75 -21.65 4.12
C ASP A 393 -11.31 -21.66 4.64
N THR A 394 -11.10 -21.10 5.83
CA THR A 394 -9.79 -21.04 6.48
C THR A 394 -9.16 -22.42 6.65
N VAL A 395 -9.93 -23.44 7.08
CA VAL A 395 -9.35 -24.78 7.28
C VAL A 395 -9.11 -25.54 5.98
N VAL A 396 -9.89 -25.26 4.93
CA VAL A 396 -9.62 -25.83 3.60
C VAL A 396 -8.36 -25.18 3.00
N GLU A 397 -8.17 -23.88 3.16
CA GLU A 397 -6.93 -23.18 2.78
C GLU A 397 -5.71 -23.69 3.57
N ILE A 398 -5.86 -23.93 4.87
CA ILE A 398 -4.80 -24.56 5.69
C ILE A 398 -4.40 -25.93 5.13
N ALA A 399 -5.37 -26.75 4.74
CA ALA A 399 -5.09 -28.06 4.16
C ALA A 399 -4.47 -27.96 2.75
N ALA A 400 -4.79 -26.92 1.98
CA ALA A 400 -4.11 -26.64 0.71
C ALA A 400 -2.62 -26.35 0.95
N ALA A 401 -2.31 -25.49 1.92
CA ALA A 401 -0.95 -25.12 2.31
C ALA A 401 -0.17 -26.27 2.99
N VAL A 402 -0.85 -27.11 3.77
CA VAL A 402 -0.25 -28.13 4.63
C VAL A 402 -0.80 -29.52 4.27
N PRO A 403 -0.08 -30.29 3.41
CA PRO A 403 -0.63 -31.49 2.77
C PRO A 403 -1.13 -32.57 3.73
N CYS A 404 -0.50 -32.73 4.91
CA CYS A 404 -0.87 -33.75 5.88
C CYS A 404 -2.30 -33.59 6.43
N PHE A 405 -2.91 -32.40 6.28
CA PHE A 405 -4.27 -32.13 6.75
C PHE A 405 -5.35 -32.34 5.69
N ARG A 406 -5.03 -32.45 4.40
CA ARG A 406 -6.04 -32.70 3.35
C ARG A 406 -6.91 -33.92 3.60
N PRO A 407 -6.38 -35.06 4.08
CA PRO A 407 -7.22 -36.23 4.39
C PRO A 407 -8.27 -35.95 5.47
N MET A 408 -8.06 -34.95 6.33
CA MET A 408 -8.98 -34.57 7.41
C MET A 408 -10.21 -33.82 6.90
N LEU A 409 -10.16 -33.27 5.69
CA LEU A 409 -11.30 -32.60 5.04
C LEU A 409 -12.39 -33.59 4.58
N GLY A 410 -12.06 -34.88 4.50
CA GLY A 410 -12.94 -35.89 3.92
C GLY A 410 -13.08 -35.72 2.39
N PRO A 411 -14.17 -36.23 1.79
CA PRO A 411 -14.40 -36.09 0.35
C PRO A 411 -14.58 -34.62 -0.04
N LEU A 412 -13.73 -34.13 -0.96
CA LEU A 412 -13.74 -32.73 -1.41
C LEU A 412 -14.81 -32.44 -2.47
N THR A 413 -15.16 -33.41 -3.33
CA THR A 413 -16.17 -33.21 -4.39
C THR A 413 -17.52 -32.71 -3.88
N PRO A 414 -18.07 -33.20 -2.74
CA PRO A 414 -19.24 -32.61 -2.12
C PRO A 414 -19.08 -31.14 -1.71
N LEU A 415 -17.91 -30.74 -1.19
CA LEU A 415 -17.64 -29.34 -0.85
C LEU A 415 -17.66 -28.48 -2.11
N VAL A 416 -16.96 -28.91 -3.17
CA VAL A 416 -16.91 -28.19 -4.46
C VAL A 416 -18.30 -28.04 -5.09
N ARG A 417 -19.21 -29.01 -4.92
CA ARG A 417 -20.52 -28.98 -5.58
C ARG A 417 -21.63 -28.32 -4.77
N PHE A 418 -21.55 -28.39 -3.45
CA PHE A 418 -22.72 -28.13 -2.59
C PHE A 418 -22.44 -27.19 -1.43
N ASP A 419 -21.20 -26.78 -1.16
CA ASP A 419 -20.98 -25.77 -0.12
C ASP A 419 -21.64 -24.44 -0.52
N PRO A 420 -22.40 -23.79 0.38
CA PRO A 420 -23.05 -22.53 0.05
C PRO A 420 -22.07 -21.38 -0.24
N SER A 421 -20.84 -21.43 0.29
CA SER A 421 -19.86 -20.37 0.07
C SER A 421 -19.01 -20.63 -1.17
N PRO A 422 -18.93 -19.67 -2.11
CA PRO A 422 -18.06 -19.80 -3.28
C PRO A 422 -16.58 -19.91 -2.92
N TYR A 423 -16.15 -19.28 -1.82
CA TYR A 423 -14.76 -19.34 -1.36
C TYR A 423 -14.40 -20.76 -0.92
N VAL A 424 -15.27 -21.43 -0.16
CA VAL A 424 -15.07 -22.83 0.26
C VAL A 424 -15.07 -23.76 -0.95
N ARG A 425 -15.98 -23.56 -1.92
CA ARG A 425 -16.02 -24.36 -3.16
C ARG A 425 -14.71 -24.21 -3.94
N ALA A 426 -14.21 -22.99 -4.08
CA ALA A 426 -12.95 -22.69 -4.76
C ALA A 426 -11.72 -23.26 -4.04
N ALA A 427 -11.64 -23.09 -2.72
CA ALA A 427 -10.57 -23.65 -1.88
C ALA A 427 -10.53 -25.19 -1.95
N ALA A 428 -11.70 -25.84 -1.91
CA ALA A 428 -11.80 -27.28 -2.03
C ALA A 428 -11.38 -27.77 -3.43
N LEU A 429 -11.71 -27.01 -4.47
CA LEU A 429 -11.27 -27.31 -5.84
C LEU A 429 -9.75 -27.14 -5.98
N ARG A 430 -9.15 -26.11 -5.37
CA ARG A 430 -7.68 -25.96 -5.28
C ARG A 430 -7.03 -27.18 -4.64
N CYS A 431 -7.59 -27.69 -3.54
CA CYS A 431 -7.10 -28.92 -2.91
C CYS A 431 -7.14 -30.13 -3.86
N LEU A 432 -8.24 -30.32 -4.61
CA LEU A 432 -8.33 -31.39 -5.62
C LEU A 432 -7.30 -31.23 -6.74
N ILE A 433 -7.03 -30.00 -7.17
CA ILE A 433 -6.01 -29.69 -8.20
C ILE A 433 -4.60 -30.03 -7.68
N LEU A 434 -4.29 -29.73 -6.43
CA LEU A 434 -3.01 -30.12 -5.82
C LEU A 434 -2.82 -31.65 -5.77
N ASP A 435 -3.93 -32.40 -5.76
CA ASP A 435 -3.98 -33.85 -5.79
C ASP A 435 -4.37 -34.42 -7.17
N ALA A 436 -4.26 -33.62 -8.25
CA ALA A 436 -4.72 -33.98 -9.59
C ALA A 436 -4.18 -35.31 -10.13
N LYS A 437 -2.97 -35.72 -9.70
CA LYS A 437 -2.38 -37.03 -10.05
C LYS A 437 -3.27 -38.23 -9.65
N TYR A 438 -4.17 -38.06 -8.68
CA TYR A 438 -5.11 -39.09 -8.24
C TYR A 438 -6.50 -38.94 -8.86
N HIS A 439 -6.74 -37.87 -9.64
CA HIS A 439 -8.05 -37.49 -10.18
C HIS A 439 -8.00 -37.15 -11.67
N LEU A 440 -7.07 -37.74 -12.43
CA LEU A 440 -6.80 -37.37 -13.84
C LEU A 440 -8.04 -37.41 -14.74
N ASP A 441 -8.92 -38.39 -14.55
CA ASP A 441 -10.13 -38.55 -15.39
C ASP A 441 -11.33 -37.73 -14.86
N GLU A 442 -11.44 -37.57 -13.54
CA GLU A 442 -12.61 -36.95 -12.90
C GLU A 442 -12.50 -35.42 -12.79
N LEU A 443 -11.29 -34.91 -12.61
CA LEU A 443 -11.04 -33.49 -12.34
C LEU A 443 -11.36 -32.58 -13.54
N PRO A 444 -10.97 -32.90 -14.79
CA PRO A 444 -11.37 -32.10 -15.96
C PRO A 444 -12.89 -32.01 -16.11
N GLN A 445 -13.60 -33.13 -15.91
CA GLN A 445 -15.07 -33.17 -15.96
C GLN A 445 -15.71 -32.36 -14.83
N LEU A 446 -15.12 -32.37 -13.63
CA LEU A 446 -15.57 -31.52 -12.52
C LEU A 446 -15.36 -30.05 -12.84
N CYS A 447 -14.19 -29.64 -13.34
CA CYS A 447 -13.91 -28.27 -13.73
C CYS A 447 -14.84 -27.78 -14.86
N GLU A 448 -15.08 -28.61 -15.89
CA GLU A 448 -16.09 -28.33 -16.92
C GLU A 448 -17.47 -28.04 -16.28
N THR A 449 -17.90 -28.90 -15.36
CA THR A 449 -19.18 -28.74 -14.66
C THR A 449 -19.24 -27.45 -13.85
N VAL A 450 -18.15 -27.08 -13.16
CA VAL A 450 -18.06 -25.85 -12.37
C VAL A 450 -18.17 -24.62 -13.27
N VAL A 451 -17.42 -24.56 -14.38
CA VAL A 451 -17.51 -23.41 -15.31
C VAL A 451 -18.91 -23.27 -15.90
N LEU A 452 -19.56 -24.39 -16.24
CA LEU A 452 -20.89 -24.37 -16.86
C LEU A 452 -22.02 -24.01 -15.89
N LEU A 453 -21.91 -24.41 -14.61
CA LEU A 453 -23.05 -24.43 -13.69
C LEU A 453 -22.88 -23.58 -12.43
N ASP A 454 -21.66 -23.25 -12.01
CA ASP A 454 -21.46 -22.46 -10.79
C ASP A 454 -21.90 -21.01 -11.03
N ALA A 455 -22.64 -20.44 -10.08
CA ALA A 455 -23.18 -19.09 -10.17
C ALA A 455 -22.14 -18.02 -9.85
N ASP A 456 -21.10 -18.37 -9.08
CA ASP A 456 -20.10 -17.44 -8.59
C ASP A 456 -18.80 -17.53 -9.39
N ALA A 457 -18.13 -16.39 -9.60
CA ALA A 457 -16.92 -16.32 -10.43
C ALA A 457 -15.73 -17.06 -9.81
N GLU A 458 -15.57 -17.03 -8.49
CA GLU A 458 -14.38 -17.55 -7.80
C GLU A 458 -14.13 -19.06 -8.06
N PRO A 459 -15.10 -19.98 -7.92
CA PRO A 459 -14.93 -21.37 -8.36
C PRO A 459 -14.67 -21.52 -9.86
N ARG A 460 -15.34 -20.72 -10.71
CA ARG A 460 -15.16 -20.77 -12.17
C ARG A 460 -13.75 -20.36 -12.57
N LEU A 461 -13.18 -19.35 -11.93
CA LEU A 461 -11.80 -18.90 -12.13
C LEU A 461 -10.79 -20.00 -11.78
N VAL A 462 -10.97 -20.69 -10.65
CA VAL A 462 -10.10 -21.82 -10.28
C VAL A 462 -10.22 -22.96 -11.31
N ALA A 463 -11.44 -23.29 -11.73
CA ALA A 463 -11.71 -24.35 -12.68
C ALA A 463 -11.12 -24.06 -14.07
N ILE A 464 -11.31 -22.85 -14.61
CA ILE A 464 -10.83 -22.49 -15.94
C ILE A 464 -9.31 -22.38 -15.99
N ARG A 465 -8.66 -21.88 -14.92
CA ARG A 465 -7.19 -21.86 -14.82
C ARG A 465 -6.60 -23.27 -14.84
N TYR A 466 -7.24 -24.23 -14.17
CA TYR A 466 -6.82 -25.64 -14.27
C TYR A 466 -6.91 -26.17 -15.70
N LEU A 467 -8.06 -25.94 -16.37
CA LEU A 467 -8.25 -26.36 -17.76
C LEU A 467 -7.27 -25.70 -18.72
N GLN A 468 -6.95 -24.41 -18.52
CA GLN A 468 -5.91 -23.70 -19.27
C GLN A 468 -4.52 -24.33 -19.05
N SER A 469 -4.13 -24.57 -17.80
CA SER A 469 -2.81 -25.14 -17.46
C SER A 469 -2.62 -26.57 -18.00
N THR A 470 -3.72 -27.28 -18.27
CA THR A 470 -3.75 -28.65 -18.77
C THR A 470 -4.37 -28.75 -20.17
N LEU A 471 -4.40 -27.63 -20.92
CA LEU A 471 -5.15 -27.49 -22.17
C LEU A 471 -4.79 -28.56 -23.20
N ALA A 472 -3.50 -28.90 -23.33
CA ALA A 472 -3.03 -29.90 -24.29
C ALA A 472 -3.67 -31.28 -24.11
N SER A 473 -4.05 -31.65 -22.88
CA SER A 473 -4.73 -32.92 -22.57
C SER A 473 -6.25 -32.80 -22.49
N ASN A 474 -6.80 -31.59 -22.44
CA ASN A 474 -8.20 -31.32 -22.10
C ASN A 474 -8.93 -30.43 -23.14
N LEU A 475 -8.48 -30.43 -24.40
CA LEU A 475 -9.06 -29.62 -25.49
C LEU A 475 -10.57 -29.80 -25.62
N HIS A 476 -11.07 -31.04 -25.46
CA HIS A 476 -12.50 -31.32 -25.50
C HIS A 476 -13.29 -30.56 -24.43
N HIS A 477 -12.78 -30.52 -23.19
CA HIS A 477 -13.43 -29.79 -22.09
C HIS A 477 -13.36 -28.28 -22.32
N ALA A 478 -12.21 -27.76 -22.75
CA ALA A 478 -12.03 -26.35 -23.11
C ALA A 478 -13.02 -25.89 -24.20
N PHE A 479 -13.19 -26.70 -25.25
CA PHE A 479 -14.15 -26.44 -26.31
C PHE A 479 -15.60 -26.43 -25.79
N ARG A 480 -15.96 -27.33 -24.87
CA ARG A 480 -17.33 -27.41 -24.34
C ARG A 480 -17.71 -26.24 -23.44
N ILE A 481 -16.75 -25.65 -22.72
CA ILE A 481 -17.02 -24.50 -21.86
C ILE A 481 -17.01 -23.16 -22.61
N LEU A 482 -16.43 -23.12 -23.83
CA LEU A 482 -16.19 -21.90 -24.58
C LEU A 482 -17.39 -20.94 -24.63
N PRO A 483 -18.60 -21.35 -25.07
CA PRO A 483 -19.71 -20.42 -25.19
C PRO A 483 -20.10 -19.80 -23.85
N LYS A 484 -19.99 -20.57 -22.76
CA LYS A 484 -20.36 -20.09 -21.43
C LYS A 484 -19.30 -19.20 -20.80
N ALA A 485 -18.02 -19.52 -21.02
CA ALA A 485 -16.90 -18.81 -20.44
C ALA A 485 -16.62 -17.47 -21.14
N ILE A 486 -16.90 -17.34 -22.44
CA ILE A 486 -16.75 -16.06 -23.16
C ILE A 486 -17.90 -15.07 -22.85
N GLU A 487 -19.10 -15.61 -22.57
CA GLU A 487 -20.28 -14.88 -22.09
C GLU A 487 -20.26 -14.66 -20.56
N ASP A 488 -19.17 -15.01 -19.86
CA ASP A 488 -19.11 -14.85 -18.41
C ASP A 488 -19.20 -13.37 -18.03
N THR A 489 -19.76 -13.08 -16.84
CA THR A 489 -19.81 -11.72 -16.30
C THR A 489 -18.47 -11.29 -15.71
N ASP A 490 -17.57 -12.23 -15.44
CA ASP A 490 -16.23 -11.95 -14.91
C ASP A 490 -15.20 -11.83 -16.05
N ASP A 491 -14.60 -10.64 -16.18
CA ASP A 491 -13.61 -10.31 -17.21
C ASP A 491 -12.42 -11.28 -17.26
N GLU A 492 -11.97 -11.79 -16.12
CA GLU A 492 -10.80 -12.64 -16.07
C GLU A 492 -11.13 -14.03 -16.63
N VAL A 493 -12.31 -14.59 -16.34
CA VAL A 493 -12.80 -15.84 -16.98
C VAL A 493 -12.84 -15.67 -18.49
N ARG A 494 -13.41 -14.56 -18.98
CA ARG A 494 -13.52 -14.29 -20.43
C ARG A 494 -12.15 -14.22 -21.10
N ARG A 495 -11.20 -13.50 -20.49
CA ARG A 495 -9.84 -13.35 -21.02
C ARG A 495 -9.08 -14.68 -21.06
N ILE A 496 -9.19 -15.49 -20.01
CA ILE A 496 -8.58 -16.84 -20.00
C ILE A 496 -9.16 -17.69 -21.12
N MET A 497 -10.48 -17.64 -21.34
CA MET A 497 -11.11 -18.38 -22.43
C MET A 497 -10.60 -17.93 -23.81
N ILE A 498 -10.48 -16.62 -24.03
CA ILE A 498 -9.97 -16.07 -25.30
C ILE A 498 -8.53 -16.52 -25.55
N ASP A 499 -7.68 -16.53 -24.52
CA ASP A 499 -6.32 -17.05 -24.63
C ASP A 499 -6.30 -18.53 -25.07
N MET A 500 -7.12 -19.37 -24.42
CA MET A 500 -7.28 -20.79 -24.77
C MET A 500 -7.78 -21.00 -26.22
N CYS A 501 -8.58 -20.08 -26.76
CA CYS A 501 -9.11 -20.17 -28.13
C CYS A 501 -8.00 -20.18 -29.18
N SER A 502 -6.87 -19.51 -28.93
CA SER A 502 -5.71 -19.54 -29.84
C SER A 502 -5.25 -20.97 -30.10
N THR A 503 -5.31 -21.84 -29.09
CA THR A 503 -4.95 -23.26 -29.23
C THR A 503 -6.07 -24.05 -29.91
N LEU A 504 -7.33 -23.78 -29.58
CA LEU A 504 -8.49 -24.44 -30.22
C LEU A 504 -8.55 -24.16 -31.73
N LEU A 505 -8.19 -22.95 -32.17
CA LEU A 505 -8.15 -22.54 -33.58
C LEU A 505 -7.08 -23.27 -34.40
N VAL A 506 -6.04 -23.80 -33.77
CA VAL A 506 -4.97 -24.56 -34.44
C VAL A 506 -5.37 -26.02 -34.65
N VAL A 507 -6.33 -26.53 -33.88
CA VAL A 507 -6.76 -27.94 -33.93
C VAL A 507 -7.92 -28.07 -34.91
N GLU A 508 -7.69 -28.79 -36.01
CA GLU A 508 -8.67 -28.93 -37.12
C GLU A 508 -10.07 -29.36 -36.66
N GLU A 509 -10.17 -30.18 -35.61
CA GLU A 509 -11.44 -30.65 -35.04
C GLU A 509 -12.30 -29.51 -34.47
N TYR A 510 -11.69 -28.48 -33.87
CA TYR A 510 -12.40 -27.42 -33.12
C TYR A 510 -12.37 -26.06 -33.84
N ALA A 511 -11.43 -25.86 -34.77
CA ALA A 511 -11.12 -24.56 -35.34
C ALA A 511 -12.33 -23.83 -35.97
N ALA A 512 -13.16 -24.56 -36.74
CA ALA A 512 -14.30 -23.95 -37.44
C ALA A 512 -15.36 -23.41 -36.47
N ASP A 513 -15.71 -24.19 -35.45
CA ASP A 513 -16.74 -23.82 -34.47
C ASP A 513 -16.21 -22.77 -33.47
N THR A 514 -14.93 -22.85 -33.08
CA THR A 514 -14.30 -21.81 -32.25
C THR A 514 -14.25 -20.46 -32.98
N ALA A 515 -13.87 -20.45 -34.27
CA ALA A 515 -13.84 -19.22 -35.06
C ALA A 515 -15.25 -18.60 -35.19
N LYS A 516 -16.28 -19.44 -35.37
CA LYS A 516 -17.67 -19.00 -35.44
C LYS A 516 -18.13 -18.35 -34.13
N GLU A 517 -17.82 -18.97 -32.99
CA GLU A 517 -18.16 -18.41 -31.68
C GLU A 517 -17.47 -17.05 -31.46
N LEU A 518 -16.16 -16.97 -31.70
CA LEU A 518 -15.40 -15.72 -31.53
C LEU A 518 -15.92 -14.57 -32.40
N GLN A 519 -16.42 -14.85 -33.60
CA GLN A 519 -16.99 -13.81 -34.48
C GLN A 519 -18.19 -13.08 -33.84
N GLU A 520 -18.92 -13.69 -32.92
CA GLU A 520 -20.05 -13.05 -32.22
C GLU A 520 -19.58 -11.97 -31.24
N TRP A 521 -18.31 -12.01 -30.84
CA TRP A 521 -17.73 -11.18 -29.77
C TRP A 521 -16.77 -10.10 -30.28
N THR A 522 -16.56 -9.95 -31.59
CA THR A 522 -15.60 -8.96 -32.13
C THR A 522 -15.99 -7.52 -31.77
N GLU A 523 -17.28 -7.22 -31.68
CA GLU A 523 -17.81 -5.89 -31.36
C GLU A 523 -18.05 -5.66 -29.86
N ASP A 524 -17.67 -6.61 -29.01
CA ASP A 524 -17.76 -6.45 -27.56
C ASP A 524 -16.79 -5.36 -27.07
N ALA A 525 -17.28 -4.47 -26.19
CA ALA A 525 -16.53 -3.31 -25.71
C ALA A 525 -15.32 -3.69 -24.85
N GLU A 526 -15.38 -4.82 -24.15
CA GLU A 526 -14.38 -5.25 -23.16
C GLU A 526 -13.40 -6.24 -23.77
N VAL A 527 -13.90 -7.25 -24.49
CA VAL A 527 -13.09 -8.35 -25.02
C VAL A 527 -12.89 -8.34 -26.53
N GLY A 528 -13.64 -7.53 -27.27
CA GLY A 528 -13.63 -7.56 -28.74
C GLY A 528 -12.27 -7.28 -29.36
N ALA A 529 -11.44 -6.45 -28.73
CA ALA A 529 -10.06 -6.24 -29.17
C ALA A 529 -9.18 -7.50 -29.06
N ALA A 530 -9.31 -8.24 -27.95
CA ALA A 530 -8.57 -9.49 -27.74
C ALA A 530 -9.06 -10.58 -28.69
N VAL A 531 -10.38 -10.66 -28.90
CA VAL A 531 -11.01 -11.56 -29.88
C VAL A 531 -10.49 -11.30 -31.29
N ARG A 532 -10.52 -10.04 -31.75
CA ARG A 532 -9.98 -9.64 -33.06
C ARG A 532 -8.49 -10.01 -33.21
N ALA A 533 -7.70 -9.82 -32.16
CA ALA A 533 -6.28 -10.21 -32.16
C ALA A 533 -6.11 -11.74 -32.33
N VAL A 534 -6.91 -12.55 -31.62
CA VAL A 534 -6.89 -14.02 -31.74
C VAL A 534 -7.36 -14.47 -33.13
N LEU A 535 -8.31 -13.77 -33.76
CA LEU A 535 -8.75 -13.99 -35.13
C LEU A 535 -7.76 -13.48 -36.20
N GLY A 536 -6.69 -12.76 -35.80
CA GLY A 536 -5.66 -12.24 -36.69
C GLY A 536 -6.01 -10.92 -37.40
N GLU A 537 -6.95 -10.14 -36.87
CA GLU A 537 -7.31 -8.83 -37.39
C GLU A 537 -6.29 -7.73 -36.98
N PRO A 538 -6.07 -6.71 -37.82
CA PRO A 538 -5.16 -5.60 -37.52
C PRO A 538 -5.69 -4.72 -36.35
N ALA A 539 -4.78 -4.27 -35.47
CA ALA A 539 -5.13 -3.41 -34.34
C ALA A 539 -5.74 -2.07 -34.80
N VAL A 540 -6.87 -1.69 -34.20
CA VAL A 540 -7.53 -0.40 -34.43
C VAL A 540 -6.99 0.63 -33.43
N ASP A 541 -6.50 1.78 -33.91
CA ASP A 541 -6.02 2.90 -33.08
C ASP A 541 -7.15 3.44 -32.17
N ARG A 542 -6.91 3.50 -30.86
CA ARG A 542 -7.82 4.14 -29.89
C ARG A 542 -7.72 5.67 -29.95
N PRO A 543 -8.81 6.43 -29.71
CA PRO A 543 -8.73 7.88 -29.49
C PRO A 543 -7.89 8.21 -28.24
N ASP A 544 -7.26 9.38 -28.23
CA ASP A 544 -6.37 9.85 -27.16
C ASP A 544 -7.14 9.93 -25.82
N PRO A 545 -6.70 9.24 -24.75
CA PRO A 545 -7.38 9.27 -23.45
C PRO A 545 -7.53 10.68 -22.88
N VAL A 546 -6.63 11.62 -23.21
CA VAL A 546 -6.68 13.00 -22.71
C VAL A 546 -7.88 13.77 -23.27
N GLU A 547 -8.24 13.56 -24.54
CA GLU A 547 -9.39 14.22 -25.16
C GLU A 547 -10.72 13.79 -24.50
N HIS A 548 -10.83 12.51 -24.11
CA HIS A 548 -12.01 12.01 -23.40
C HIS A 548 -12.11 12.64 -22.01
N ILE A 549 -11.00 12.69 -21.26
CA ILE A 549 -10.95 13.30 -19.92
C ILE A 549 -11.35 14.78 -19.99
N LEU A 550 -10.78 15.56 -20.93
CA LEU A 550 -11.11 16.97 -21.10
C LEU A 550 -12.58 17.16 -21.49
N THR A 551 -13.13 16.29 -22.32
CA THR A 551 -14.56 16.31 -22.68
C THR A 551 -15.45 16.07 -21.46
N ASP A 552 -15.11 15.09 -20.62
CA ASP A 552 -15.85 14.80 -19.39
C ASP A 552 -15.79 15.96 -18.39
N MET A 553 -14.61 16.55 -18.18
CA MET A 553 -14.45 17.73 -17.34
C MET A 553 -15.31 18.89 -17.84
N MET A 554 -15.31 19.14 -19.15
CA MET A 554 -16.09 20.21 -19.77
C MET A 554 -17.59 19.97 -19.70
N ASN A 555 -18.04 18.71 -19.75
CA ASN A 555 -19.44 18.34 -19.57
C ASN A 555 -19.87 18.49 -18.10
N ALA A 556 -19.05 18.06 -17.14
CA ALA A 556 -19.32 18.23 -15.72
C ALA A 556 -19.48 19.71 -15.34
N LEU A 557 -18.67 20.59 -15.92
CA LEU A 557 -18.75 22.03 -15.70
C LEU A 557 -19.94 22.71 -16.41
N ARG A 558 -20.55 22.09 -17.43
CA ARG A 558 -21.72 22.64 -18.16
C ARG A 558 -23.03 22.50 -17.38
N ILE A 559 -23.14 21.51 -16.50
CA ILE A 559 -24.42 21.11 -15.89
C ILE A 559 -24.95 22.14 -14.86
N HIS A 560 -24.18 23.16 -14.47
CA HIS A 560 -24.54 24.04 -13.33
C HIS A 560 -24.51 25.56 -13.55
N PHE A 561 -24.51 26.08 -14.78
CA PHE A 561 -24.65 27.54 -14.98
C PHE A 561 -26.10 28.05 -15.08
N GLU A 562 -27.11 27.17 -15.22
CA GLU A 562 -28.52 27.58 -15.35
C GLU A 562 -29.48 27.10 -14.24
N ASP A 563 -29.10 26.14 -13.39
CA ASP A 563 -30.03 25.50 -12.43
C ASP A 563 -29.49 25.36 -10.99
N THR A 564 -29.17 26.48 -10.34
CA THR A 564 -29.08 26.52 -8.86
C THR A 564 -30.12 27.47 -8.29
N ILE A 565 -31.31 26.92 -8.05
CA ILE A 565 -32.19 27.40 -6.98
C ILE A 565 -31.52 26.97 -5.68
N ASP A 566 -31.08 27.96 -4.90
CA ASP A 566 -30.72 27.81 -3.48
C ASP A 566 -31.80 27.01 -2.75
N CYS A 567 -31.45 25.81 -2.27
CA CYS A 567 -32.19 25.15 -1.20
C CYS A 567 -31.27 25.07 0.00
N TYR A 568 -31.46 26.04 0.91
CA TYR A 568 -31.04 25.96 2.31
C TYR A 568 -31.62 24.74 3.02
#